data_AF-A0A3D1WWV5-F1
#
_entry.id   AF-A0A3D1WWV5-F1
#
_cell.length_a   1.000
_cell.length_b   1.000
_cell.length_c   1.000
_cell.angle_alpha   90.00
_cell.angle_beta   90.00
_cell.angle_gamma   90.00
#
_symmetry.space_group_name_H-M   'P 1'
#
loop_
_entity.id
_entity.type
_entity.pdbx_description
1 polymer ?
#
loop_
_entity_poly.entity_id
_entity_poly.type
_entity_poly.pdbx_seq_one_letter_code
_entity_poly.pdbx_strand_id
1 'polypeptide(L)'
;MSRRTNRIQMALLVAAVMAATFSCSSALQLQTVTQNHRQADYQGAYDELKSLETHYVERQGRLLFALDAGLLAHYAHQWDSSNRFLDEAERRIWEAYTESITANVASYLVNDNTRAYQGEDYEDIYANVFKALNYVHMGDPDAAMVELRRFSEKQQMLQDKYDTLMAAVDTTAGRSAGYQVDANLSIRFSSSALGNWLHMVLARDSGEVSQAQFSANQVRQAFAKQPTIYPFKVPATVAKDLSVPTDGKVRVNLVAFTGLAPFKEEVVERFWLSPANYVKIALPSMVERPTSVASIDVRLSDGTRFVLEPMEDIAMVAQEAFRLKRSYIESKTVIRSLLKSTGTAVIDATTDVMSSNAETREEANSIQFYGTLLSFASRIFNEASEQADVRLSHFYPDMAWAGGVDLPVGTYDAHVVYRDRSGRIIHEQNLTGLEVAPGNLGLWESVCPL
;
A
#
# COMPACT_ATOMS: atom_id res chain seq x y z
N MET A 1 -18.41 57.35 -9.94
CA MET A 1 -18.38 56.10 -9.16
C MET A 1 -17.91 54.87 -9.95
N SER A 2 -18.10 54.76 -11.28
CA SER A 2 -17.78 53.55 -12.06
C SER A 2 -16.28 53.17 -12.16
N ARG A 3 -15.35 54.14 -12.11
CA ARG A 3 -13.90 53.84 -12.16
C ARG A 3 -13.35 53.19 -10.88
N ARG A 4 -14.02 53.39 -9.75
CA ARG A 4 -13.59 52.84 -8.44
C ARG A 4 -14.07 51.39 -8.29
N THR A 5 -15.28 51.09 -8.76
CA THR A 5 -15.82 49.72 -8.84
C THR A 5 -15.06 48.85 -9.83
N ASN A 6 -14.66 49.35 -11.01
CA ASN A 6 -13.84 48.58 -11.96
C ASN A 6 -12.45 48.23 -11.42
N ARG A 7 -11.85 49.10 -10.60
CA ARG A 7 -10.54 48.82 -9.96
C ARG A 7 -10.64 47.78 -8.86
N ILE A 8 -11.73 47.77 -8.10
CA ILE A 8 -11.99 46.76 -7.05
C ILE A 8 -12.29 45.40 -7.70
N GLN A 9 -13.09 45.38 -8.79
CA GLN A 9 -13.37 44.17 -9.55
C GLN A 9 -12.09 43.59 -10.19
N MET A 10 -11.23 44.43 -10.74
CA MET A 10 -9.96 43.97 -11.32
C MET A 10 -8.98 43.48 -10.24
N ALA A 11 -8.96 44.10 -9.05
CA ALA A 11 -8.15 43.64 -7.93
C ALA A 11 -8.65 42.30 -7.36
N LEU A 12 -9.97 42.09 -7.27
CA LEU A 12 -10.56 40.81 -6.86
C LEU A 12 -10.34 39.70 -7.89
N LEU A 13 -10.39 40.02 -9.18
CA LEU A 13 -10.08 39.08 -10.26
C LEU A 13 -8.61 38.68 -10.24
N VAL A 14 -7.69 39.64 -10.03
CA VAL A 14 -6.25 39.37 -9.89
C VAL A 14 -5.96 38.59 -8.61
N ALA A 15 -6.65 38.87 -7.49
CA ALA A 15 -6.51 38.09 -6.26
C ALA A 15 -7.05 36.66 -6.41
N ALA A 16 -8.15 36.45 -7.14
CA ALA A 16 -8.69 35.13 -7.47
C ALA A 16 -7.78 34.35 -8.43
N VAL A 17 -7.19 35.01 -9.43
CA VAL A 17 -6.20 34.41 -10.33
C VAL A 17 -4.91 34.09 -9.59
N MET A 18 -4.43 34.96 -8.69
CA MET A 18 -3.26 34.68 -7.86
C MET A 18 -3.52 33.55 -6.85
N ALA A 19 -4.70 33.49 -6.24
CA ALA A 19 -5.12 32.37 -5.39
C ALA A 19 -5.26 31.05 -6.16
N ALA A 20 -5.64 31.11 -7.45
CA ALA A 20 -5.68 29.94 -8.34
C ALA A 20 -4.28 29.49 -8.81
N THR A 21 -3.27 30.37 -8.84
CA THR A 21 -1.89 30.03 -9.20
C THR A 21 -1.02 29.61 -8.02
N PHE A 22 -1.42 29.89 -6.77
CA PHE A 22 -0.84 29.26 -5.58
C PHE A 22 -1.49 27.89 -5.34
N SER A 23 -1.41 27.00 -6.32
CA SER A 23 -1.55 25.57 -6.04
C SER A 23 -0.34 25.17 -5.21
N CYS A 24 -0.51 25.07 -3.90
CA CYS A 24 0.46 24.51 -2.96
C CYS A 24 0.62 22.99 -3.15
N SER A 25 0.79 22.52 -4.38
CA SER A 25 1.22 21.16 -4.70
C SER A 25 2.74 21.13 -4.85
N SER A 26 3.51 21.60 -3.86
CA SER A 26 4.91 21.19 -3.81
C SER A 26 4.94 19.71 -3.43
N ALA A 27 4.89 18.84 -4.42
CA ALA A 27 4.99 17.39 -4.23
C ALA A 27 6.10 17.06 -3.24
N LEU A 28 5.85 16.14 -2.31
CA LEU A 28 6.87 15.67 -1.38
C LEU A 28 8.07 15.17 -2.19
N GLN A 29 9.23 15.79 -2.01
CA GLN A 29 10.40 15.53 -2.85
C GLN A 29 11.23 14.38 -2.28
N LEU A 30 10.85 13.13 -2.57
CA LEU A 30 11.58 11.93 -2.16
C LEU A 30 12.70 11.53 -3.14
N GLN A 31 13.16 12.45 -3.99
CA GLN A 31 14.10 12.15 -5.07
C GLN A 31 15.44 11.63 -4.52
N THR A 32 16.00 12.31 -3.52
CA THR A 32 17.26 11.92 -2.87
C THR A 32 17.12 10.57 -2.16
N VAL A 33 16.04 10.38 -1.38
CA VAL A 33 15.74 9.10 -0.71
C VAL A 33 15.66 7.96 -1.72
N THR A 34 14.92 8.16 -2.81
CA THR A 34 14.73 7.17 -3.88
C THR A 34 16.04 6.87 -4.61
N GLN A 35 16.88 7.89 -4.83
CA GLN A 35 18.17 7.74 -5.47
C GLN A 35 19.12 6.91 -4.60
N ASN A 36 19.21 7.22 -3.30
CA ASN A 36 20.04 6.47 -2.35
C ASN A 36 19.57 5.01 -2.28
N HIS A 37 18.26 4.77 -2.17
CA HIS A 37 17.69 3.41 -2.21
C HIS A 37 18.08 2.66 -3.49
N ARG A 38 17.93 3.29 -4.67
CA ARG A 38 18.32 2.68 -5.97
C ARG A 38 19.81 2.36 -6.08
N GLN A 39 20.65 3.08 -5.34
CA GLN A 39 22.09 2.85 -5.29
C GLN A 39 22.49 1.84 -4.20
N ALA A 40 21.51 1.22 -3.52
CA ALA A 40 21.69 0.38 -2.34
C ALA A 40 22.39 1.10 -1.16
N ASP A 41 22.36 2.43 -1.14
CA ASP A 41 22.74 3.23 0.03
C ASP A 41 21.52 3.36 0.96
N TYR A 42 21.18 2.26 1.62
CA TYR A 42 19.99 2.20 2.47
C TYR A 42 20.12 3.06 3.73
N GLN A 43 21.32 3.16 4.29
CA GLN A 43 21.57 4.04 5.44
C GLN A 43 21.39 5.51 5.04
N GLY A 44 21.97 5.94 3.91
CA GLY A 44 21.76 7.29 3.38
C GLY A 44 20.31 7.57 3.00
N ALA A 45 19.57 6.58 2.48
CA ALA A 45 18.13 6.72 2.21
C ALA A 45 17.33 6.93 3.50
N TYR A 46 17.60 6.12 4.53
CA TYR A 46 16.92 6.20 5.82
C TYR A 46 17.20 7.54 6.54
N ASP A 47 18.46 7.97 6.58
CA ASP A 47 18.85 9.23 7.22
C ASP A 47 18.23 10.45 6.51
N GLU A 48 18.23 10.43 5.17
CA GLU A 48 17.58 11.47 4.36
C GLU A 48 16.07 11.51 4.64
N LEU A 49 15.38 10.36 4.63
CA LEU A 49 13.94 10.30 4.92
C LEU A 49 13.62 10.88 6.30
N LYS A 50 14.42 10.55 7.32
CA LYS A 50 14.26 11.09 8.67
C LYS A 50 14.46 12.59 8.74
N SER A 51 15.39 13.15 7.97
CA SER A 51 15.58 14.60 7.90
C SER A 51 14.33 15.33 7.38
N LEU A 52 13.51 14.63 6.59
CA LEU A 52 12.27 15.14 6.00
C LEU A 52 11.04 14.92 6.88
N GLU A 53 11.16 14.30 8.07
CA GLU A 53 10.04 13.82 8.89
C GLU A 53 8.93 14.84 9.08
N THR A 54 9.25 16.06 9.53
CA THR A 54 8.24 17.11 9.76
C THR A 54 7.46 17.39 8.48
N HIS A 55 8.15 17.61 7.36
CA HIS A 55 7.51 17.94 6.10
C HIS A 55 6.75 16.75 5.49
N TYR A 56 7.28 15.54 5.66
CA TYR A 56 6.64 14.31 5.24
C TYR A 56 5.32 14.14 5.98
N VAL A 57 5.35 14.20 7.32
CA VAL A 57 4.17 14.00 8.17
C VAL A 57 3.11 15.06 7.89
N GLU A 58 3.49 16.32 7.69
CA GLU A 58 2.56 17.39 7.32
C GLU A 58 1.85 17.13 5.98
N ARG A 59 2.54 16.54 4.99
CA ARG A 59 1.98 16.34 3.64
C ARG A 59 1.26 15.02 3.45
N GLN A 60 1.84 13.94 3.96
CA GLN A 60 1.44 12.57 3.68
C GLN A 60 0.86 11.85 4.88
N GLY A 61 1.04 12.43 6.09
CA GLY A 61 0.58 11.86 7.33
C GLY A 61 1.59 10.93 7.99
N ARG A 62 1.37 10.71 9.28
CA ARG A 62 2.31 9.97 10.14
C ARG A 62 2.33 8.47 9.87
N LEU A 63 1.21 7.87 9.48
CA LEU A 63 1.16 6.45 9.12
C LEU A 63 2.13 6.15 7.97
N LEU A 64 2.02 6.92 6.88
CA LEU A 64 2.80 6.68 5.68
C LEU A 64 4.31 6.92 5.92
N PHE A 65 4.65 7.95 6.70
CA PHE A 65 6.04 8.13 7.17
C PHE A 65 6.55 6.92 7.96
N ALA A 66 5.74 6.37 8.88
CA ALA A 66 6.13 5.24 9.71
C ALA A 66 6.35 3.96 8.88
N LEU A 67 5.52 3.69 7.87
CA LEU A 67 5.73 2.57 6.94
C LEU A 67 7.06 2.72 6.19
N ASP A 68 7.28 3.87 5.55
CA ASP A 68 8.51 4.12 4.77
C ASP A 68 9.77 4.11 5.64
N ALA A 69 9.72 4.75 6.81
CA ALA A 69 10.83 4.77 7.75
C ALA A 69 11.11 3.38 8.31
N GLY A 70 10.08 2.58 8.57
CA GLY A 70 10.20 1.20 9.01
C GLY A 70 10.92 0.33 7.99
N LEU A 71 10.54 0.40 6.71
CA LEU A 71 11.16 -0.38 5.63
C LEU A 71 12.59 0.09 5.32
N LEU A 72 12.84 1.40 5.24
CA LEU A 72 14.21 1.89 5.03
C LEU A 72 15.11 1.58 6.22
N ALA A 73 14.60 1.63 7.45
CA ALA A 73 15.34 1.21 8.63
C ALA A 73 15.69 -0.30 8.57
N HIS A 74 14.76 -1.13 8.08
CA HIS A 74 15.05 -2.55 7.84
C HIS A 74 16.19 -2.68 6.82
N TYR A 75 16.09 -2.10 5.63
CA TYR A 75 17.18 -2.19 4.65
C TYR A 75 18.51 -1.60 5.13
N ALA A 76 18.49 -0.64 6.04
CA ALA A 76 19.67 -0.08 6.71
C ALA A 76 20.19 -0.91 7.90
N HIS A 77 19.62 -2.08 8.15
CA HIS A 77 19.92 -2.98 9.27
C HIS A 77 19.68 -2.36 10.66
N GLN A 78 18.78 -1.38 10.74
CA GLN A 78 18.35 -0.73 11.97
C GLN A 78 17.09 -1.42 12.53
N TRP A 79 17.17 -2.73 12.78
CA TRP A 79 16.04 -3.62 13.09
C TRP A 79 15.14 -3.12 14.23
N ASP A 80 15.74 -2.65 15.32
CA ASP A 80 15.00 -2.09 16.46
C ASP A 80 14.22 -0.81 16.08
N SER A 81 14.83 0.08 15.29
CA SER A 81 14.13 1.27 14.78
C SER A 81 13.04 0.90 13.79
N SER A 82 13.30 -0.09 12.92
CA SER A 82 12.32 -0.61 11.99
C SER A 82 11.08 -1.13 12.72
N ASN A 83 11.26 -1.98 13.71
CA ASN A 83 10.17 -2.51 14.53
C ASN A 83 9.36 -1.40 15.20
N ARG A 84 10.00 -0.39 15.80
CA ARG A 84 9.28 0.74 16.40
C ARG A 84 8.40 1.50 15.41
N PHE A 85 8.90 1.76 14.20
CA PHE A 85 8.11 2.45 13.18
C PHE A 85 6.98 1.58 12.63
N LEU A 86 7.22 0.29 12.40
CA LEU A 86 6.21 -0.64 11.92
C LEU A 86 5.13 -0.93 12.99
N ASP A 87 5.48 -0.94 14.28
CA ASP A 87 4.52 -0.97 15.39
C ASP A 87 3.64 0.29 15.41
N GLU A 88 4.24 1.48 15.18
CA GLU A 88 3.47 2.71 15.07
C GLU A 88 2.51 2.67 13.88
N ALA A 89 2.97 2.17 12.73
CA ALA A 89 2.14 2.01 11.54
C ALA A 89 0.96 1.05 11.80
N GLU A 90 1.23 -0.14 12.34
CA GLU A 90 0.22 -1.14 12.69
C GLU A 90 -0.85 -0.57 13.63
N ARG A 91 -0.44 0.15 14.69
CA ARG A 91 -1.38 0.81 15.61
C ARG A 91 -2.26 1.83 14.89
N ARG A 92 -1.69 2.64 14.00
CA ARG A 92 -2.44 3.68 13.26
C ARG A 92 -3.40 3.10 12.25
N ILE A 93 -3.03 1.99 11.60
CA ILE A 93 -3.93 1.24 10.70
C ILE A 93 -5.12 0.72 11.50
N TRP A 94 -4.88 0.14 12.67
CA TRP A 94 -5.94 -0.36 13.55
C TRP A 94 -6.88 0.76 14.05
N GLU A 95 -6.32 1.91 14.44
CA GLU A 95 -7.09 3.10 14.82
C GLU A 95 -7.97 3.58 13.67
N ALA A 96 -7.41 3.69 12.46
CA ALA A 96 -8.15 4.11 11.26
C ALA A 96 -9.25 3.12 10.85
N TYR A 97 -9.01 1.81 11.01
CA TYR A 97 -10.01 0.77 10.79
C TYR A 97 -11.17 0.88 11.80
N THR A 98 -10.85 1.00 13.09
CA THR A 98 -11.85 1.16 14.16
C THR A 98 -12.68 2.42 13.97
N GLU A 99 -12.03 3.54 13.64
CA GLU A 99 -12.72 4.79 13.32
C GLU A 99 -13.67 4.61 12.13
N SER A 100 -13.23 3.93 11.07
CA SER A 100 -14.06 3.70 9.89
C SER A 100 -15.34 2.95 10.25
N ILE A 101 -15.24 1.79 10.92
CA ILE A 101 -16.42 0.98 11.28
C ILE A 101 -17.39 1.72 12.20
N THR A 102 -16.86 2.55 13.11
CA THR A 102 -17.66 3.30 14.09
C THR A 102 -18.16 4.64 13.55
N ALA A 103 -17.72 5.06 12.36
CA ALA A 103 -18.08 6.35 11.80
C ALA A 103 -19.56 6.43 11.39
N ASN A 104 -20.18 7.58 11.64
CA ASN A 104 -21.54 7.84 11.18
C ASN A 104 -21.61 7.79 9.64
N VAL A 105 -22.74 7.33 9.09
CA VAL A 105 -22.98 7.16 7.64
C VAL A 105 -22.61 8.41 6.81
N ALA A 106 -22.84 9.62 7.32
CA ALA A 106 -22.49 10.86 6.63
C ALA A 106 -20.97 11.08 6.42
N SER A 107 -20.13 10.52 7.29
CA SER A 107 -18.67 10.66 7.21
C SER A 107 -18.05 9.82 6.07
N TYR A 108 -18.75 8.79 5.59
CA TYR A 108 -18.38 8.02 4.41
C TYR A 108 -18.60 8.81 3.11
N LEU A 109 -19.23 9.98 3.16
CA LEU A 109 -19.53 10.80 1.99
C LEU A 109 -18.58 12.01 1.85
N VAL A 110 -17.53 12.08 2.66
CA VAL A 110 -16.48 13.10 2.55
C VAL A 110 -15.35 12.57 1.64
N ASN A 111 -14.63 13.48 0.97
CA ASN A 111 -13.50 13.13 0.09
C ASN A 111 -12.41 12.38 0.88
N ASP A 112 -11.89 11.29 0.31
CA ASP A 112 -10.91 10.41 0.95
C ASP A 112 -9.59 11.11 1.33
N ASN A 113 -9.17 12.14 0.58
CA ASN A 113 -7.99 12.95 0.90
C ASN A 113 -8.16 13.85 2.13
N THR A 114 -9.40 14.03 2.63
CA THR A 114 -9.63 14.81 3.87
C THR A 114 -9.37 14.00 5.14
N ARG A 115 -9.26 12.67 5.01
CA ARG A 115 -8.99 11.76 6.13
C ARG A 115 -7.52 11.42 6.21
N ALA A 116 -7.08 11.03 7.41
CA ALA A 116 -5.78 10.41 7.58
C ALA A 116 -5.68 9.16 6.70
N TYR A 117 -4.50 8.93 6.12
CA TYR A 117 -4.22 7.72 5.37
C TYR A 117 -4.50 6.49 6.26
N GLN A 118 -5.16 5.48 5.69
CA GLN A 118 -5.64 4.31 6.43
C GLN A 118 -4.77 3.07 6.24
N GLY A 119 -3.79 3.12 5.33
CA GLY A 119 -3.04 1.96 4.89
C GLY A 119 -3.78 1.15 3.82
N GLU A 120 -3.01 0.45 2.99
CA GLU A 120 -3.49 -0.66 2.19
C GLU A 120 -3.35 -1.98 2.96
N ASP A 121 -4.19 -2.95 2.62
CA ASP A 121 -4.19 -4.24 3.30
C ASP A 121 -2.87 -4.98 3.14
N TYR A 122 -2.23 -4.86 1.97
CA TYR A 122 -0.93 -5.48 1.74
C TYR A 122 0.17 -4.82 2.59
N GLU A 123 0.11 -3.51 2.84
CA GLU A 123 1.08 -2.83 3.70
C GLU A 123 0.95 -3.32 5.14
N ASP A 124 -0.28 -3.44 5.64
CA ASP A 124 -0.55 -3.91 7.00
C ASP A 124 -0.05 -5.34 7.25
N ILE A 125 -0.31 -6.26 6.30
CA ILE A 125 0.17 -7.63 6.43
C ILE A 125 1.71 -7.69 6.27
N TYR A 126 2.29 -7.08 5.24
CA TYR A 126 3.73 -7.20 5.01
C TYR A 126 4.55 -6.46 6.06
N ALA A 127 4.00 -5.46 6.76
CA ALA A 127 4.64 -4.88 7.93
C ALA A 127 5.02 -5.96 8.97
N ASN A 128 4.16 -6.94 9.27
CA ASN A 128 4.51 -8.02 10.20
C ASN A 128 5.54 -9.00 9.63
N VAL A 129 5.62 -9.18 8.31
CA VAL A 129 6.69 -10.00 7.69
C VAL A 129 8.05 -9.33 7.91
N PHE A 130 8.15 -8.02 7.67
CA PHE A 130 9.38 -7.27 7.92
C PHE A 130 9.72 -7.21 9.41
N LYS A 131 8.73 -7.07 10.30
CA LYS A 131 8.95 -7.18 11.76
C LYS A 131 9.46 -8.56 12.15
N ALA A 132 8.92 -9.63 11.57
CA ALA A 132 9.41 -10.98 11.82
C ALA A 132 10.87 -11.14 11.39
N LEU A 133 11.25 -10.64 10.20
CA LEU A 133 12.64 -10.65 9.73
C LEU A 133 13.56 -9.81 10.62
N ASN A 134 13.11 -8.64 11.09
CA ASN A 134 13.84 -7.85 12.07
C ASN A 134 14.14 -8.66 13.34
N TYR A 135 13.13 -9.33 13.89
CA TYR A 135 13.29 -10.16 15.09
C TYR A 135 14.22 -11.35 14.85
N VAL A 136 14.18 -11.97 13.66
CA VAL A 136 15.16 -12.97 13.26
C VAL A 136 16.59 -12.43 13.34
N HIS A 137 16.85 -11.25 12.73
CA HIS A 137 18.18 -10.63 12.76
C HIS A 137 18.59 -10.16 14.16
N MET A 138 17.63 -9.92 15.05
CA MET A 138 17.86 -9.62 16.47
C MET A 138 18.07 -10.88 17.34
N GLY A 139 17.97 -12.08 16.77
CA GLY A 139 18.12 -13.34 17.50
C GLY A 139 16.91 -13.70 18.37
N ASP A 140 15.71 -13.20 18.03
CA ASP A 140 14.46 -13.44 18.76
C ASP A 140 13.43 -14.17 17.87
N PRO A 141 13.59 -15.48 17.65
CA PRO A 141 12.68 -16.26 16.80
C PRO A 141 11.27 -16.38 17.40
N ASP A 142 11.12 -16.26 18.72
CA ASP A 142 9.82 -16.31 19.38
C ASP A 142 8.99 -15.07 19.05
N ALA A 143 9.60 -13.87 19.13
CA ALA A 143 8.97 -12.64 18.70
C ALA A 143 8.67 -12.67 17.18
N ALA A 144 9.57 -13.22 16.37
CA ALA A 144 9.32 -13.40 14.94
C ALA A 144 8.08 -14.26 14.67
N MET A 145 7.91 -15.37 15.40
CA MET A 145 6.72 -16.23 15.31
C MET A 145 5.45 -15.52 15.77
N VAL A 146 5.50 -14.61 16.75
CA VAL A 146 4.34 -13.79 17.13
C VAL A 146 3.91 -12.90 15.97
N GLU A 147 4.85 -12.24 15.30
CA GLU A 147 4.53 -11.38 14.16
C GLU A 147 3.95 -12.18 12.97
N LEU A 148 4.44 -13.40 12.71
CA LEU A 148 3.87 -14.27 11.67
C LEU A 148 2.48 -14.83 12.02
N ARG A 149 2.17 -14.98 13.31
CA ARG A 149 0.80 -15.29 13.76
C ARG A 149 -0.12 -14.09 13.51
N ARG A 150 0.29 -12.87 13.89
CA ARG A 150 -0.46 -11.64 13.60
C ARG A 150 -0.68 -11.43 12.11
N PHE A 151 0.35 -11.67 11.31
CA PHE A 151 0.24 -11.72 9.85
C PHE A 151 -0.90 -12.63 9.39
N SER A 152 -0.90 -13.88 9.86
CA SER A 152 -1.91 -14.89 9.49
C SER A 152 -3.31 -14.51 9.95
N GLU A 153 -3.45 -13.91 11.14
CA GLU A 153 -4.72 -13.39 11.67
C GLU A 153 -5.27 -12.26 10.80
N LYS A 154 -4.43 -11.30 10.42
CA LYS A 154 -4.82 -10.20 9.51
C LYS A 154 -5.31 -10.71 8.17
N GLN A 155 -4.65 -11.70 7.57
CA GLN A 155 -5.10 -12.30 6.32
C GLN A 155 -6.53 -12.86 6.42
N GLN A 156 -6.91 -13.43 7.57
CA GLN A 156 -8.26 -13.95 7.82
C GLN A 156 -9.29 -12.83 8.02
N MET A 157 -8.90 -11.75 8.71
CA MET A 157 -9.79 -10.63 9.01
C MET A 157 -10.15 -9.77 7.78
N LEU A 158 -9.37 -9.82 6.69
CA LEU A 158 -9.61 -9.01 5.50
C LEU A 158 -10.95 -9.31 4.83
N GLN A 159 -11.38 -10.57 4.85
CA GLN A 159 -12.69 -10.96 4.33
C GLN A 159 -13.82 -10.23 5.07
N ASP A 160 -13.87 -10.40 6.39
CA ASP A 160 -14.90 -9.83 7.25
C ASP A 160 -14.92 -8.30 7.20
N LYS A 161 -13.73 -7.68 7.05
CA LYS A 161 -13.57 -6.24 6.86
C LYS A 161 -14.32 -5.76 5.62
N TYR A 162 -14.13 -6.39 4.47
CA TYR A 162 -14.78 -5.95 3.22
C TYR A 162 -16.27 -6.26 3.20
N ASP A 163 -16.70 -7.38 3.77
CA ASP A 163 -18.12 -7.70 3.91
C ASP A 163 -18.84 -6.63 4.75
N THR A 164 -18.22 -6.21 5.85
CA THR A 164 -18.75 -5.14 6.72
C THR A 164 -18.79 -3.79 6.00
N LEU A 165 -17.70 -3.42 5.31
CA LEU A 165 -17.63 -2.14 4.58
C LEU A 165 -18.65 -2.08 3.44
N MET A 166 -18.84 -3.16 2.69
CA MET A 166 -19.81 -3.20 1.58
C MET A 166 -21.26 -3.16 2.08
N ALA A 167 -21.59 -3.83 3.19
CA ALA A 167 -22.91 -3.74 3.80
C ALA A 167 -23.27 -2.29 4.24
N ALA A 168 -22.27 -1.53 4.72
CA ALA A 168 -22.46 -0.11 5.06
C ALA A 168 -22.72 0.76 3.82
N VAL A 169 -22.03 0.49 2.70
CA VAL A 169 -22.27 1.18 1.42
C VAL A 169 -23.67 0.88 0.88
N ASP A 170 -24.08 -0.39 0.88
CA ASP A 170 -25.39 -0.81 0.35
C ASP A 170 -26.56 -0.18 1.13
N THR A 171 -26.46 -0.13 2.46
CA THR A 171 -27.43 0.57 3.32
C THR A 171 -27.56 2.05 2.94
N THR A 172 -26.45 2.69 2.53
CA THR A 172 -26.41 4.11 2.15
C THR A 172 -26.97 4.34 0.75
N ALA A 173 -26.59 3.47 -0.19
CA ALA A 173 -27.01 3.49 -1.59
C ALA A 173 -28.54 3.33 -1.72
N GLY A 174 -29.10 2.33 -1.04
CA GLY A 174 -30.53 2.02 -1.03
C GLY A 174 -31.40 3.10 -0.37
N ARG A 175 -30.85 3.88 0.57
CA ARG A 175 -31.59 4.95 1.28
C ARG A 175 -31.57 6.31 0.58
N SER A 176 -30.56 6.60 -0.23
CA SER A 176 -30.24 8.00 -0.59
C SER A 176 -30.03 8.28 -2.08
N ALA A 177 -29.72 7.26 -2.89
CA ALA A 177 -29.17 7.48 -4.24
C ALA A 177 -29.85 6.69 -5.37
N GLY A 178 -30.68 5.68 -5.06
CA GLY A 178 -31.30 4.82 -6.10
C GLY A 178 -30.29 4.00 -6.93
N TYR A 179 -29.02 3.95 -6.49
CA TYR A 179 -27.95 3.16 -7.08
C TYR A 179 -27.92 1.78 -6.41
N GLN A 180 -27.94 0.71 -7.21
CA GLN A 180 -27.79 -0.65 -6.71
C GLN A 180 -26.31 -1.03 -6.75
N VAL A 181 -25.76 -1.40 -5.61
CA VAL A 181 -24.40 -1.94 -5.53
C VAL A 181 -24.44 -3.37 -6.06
N ASP A 182 -23.61 -3.69 -7.05
CA ASP A 182 -23.44 -5.08 -7.47
C ASP A 182 -22.72 -5.84 -6.35
N ALA A 183 -23.47 -6.65 -5.61
CA ALA A 183 -22.99 -7.37 -4.43
C ALA A 183 -22.24 -8.68 -4.76
N ASN A 184 -22.09 -9.03 -6.04
CA ASN A 184 -21.40 -10.27 -6.43
C ASN A 184 -19.88 -10.11 -6.50
N LEU A 185 -19.26 -9.81 -5.35
CA LEU A 185 -17.81 -9.94 -5.21
C LEU A 185 -17.51 -11.14 -4.29
N SER A 186 -17.20 -12.30 -4.87
CA SER A 186 -16.67 -13.42 -4.08
C SER A 186 -15.22 -13.12 -3.71
N ILE A 187 -15.01 -12.67 -2.48
CA ILE A 187 -13.71 -12.30 -1.93
C ILE A 187 -12.96 -13.59 -1.54
N ARG A 188 -11.67 -13.66 -1.90
CA ARG A 188 -10.74 -14.67 -1.41
C ARG A 188 -9.39 -14.00 -1.25
N PHE A 189 -9.19 -13.24 -0.17
CA PHE A 189 -7.82 -12.87 0.18
C PHE A 189 -7.09 -14.15 0.57
N SER A 190 -5.96 -14.36 -0.08
CA SER A 190 -5.45 -15.70 -0.27
C SER A 190 -4.02 -15.79 0.24
N SER A 191 -3.82 -16.83 1.04
CA SER A 191 -2.68 -17.06 1.91
C SER A 191 -1.33 -16.71 1.27
N SER A 192 -0.43 -16.02 1.96
CA SER A 192 0.87 -15.65 1.40
C SER A 192 1.84 -16.82 1.44
N ALA A 193 2.46 -17.14 0.31
CA ALA A 193 3.52 -18.13 0.22
C ALA A 193 4.75 -17.73 1.04
N LEU A 194 5.19 -16.47 0.97
CA LEU A 194 6.34 -15.96 1.73
C LEU A 194 6.13 -16.09 3.24
N GLY A 195 5.00 -15.58 3.77
CA GLY A 195 4.72 -15.62 5.20
C GLY A 195 4.65 -17.05 5.74
N ASN A 196 4.00 -17.96 5.00
CA ASN A 196 3.94 -19.37 5.38
C ASN A 196 5.29 -20.07 5.25
N TRP A 197 6.12 -19.73 4.26
CA TRP A 197 7.46 -20.29 4.10
C TRP A 197 8.38 -19.82 5.24
N LEU A 198 8.31 -18.54 5.62
CA LEU A 198 9.06 -18.00 6.75
C LEU A 198 8.64 -18.69 8.05
N HIS A 199 7.33 -18.83 8.29
CA HIS A 199 6.79 -19.54 9.45
C HIS A 199 7.18 -21.02 9.47
N MET A 200 7.26 -21.67 8.29
CA MET A 200 7.77 -23.03 8.15
C MET A 200 9.25 -23.13 8.57
N VAL A 201 10.10 -22.22 8.09
CA VAL A 201 11.54 -22.20 8.41
C VAL A 201 11.75 -21.97 9.91
N LEU A 202 11.05 -20.97 10.50
CA LEU A 202 11.08 -20.73 11.95
C LEU A 202 10.63 -21.94 12.76
N ALA A 203 9.47 -22.52 12.42
CA ALA A 203 8.95 -23.68 13.13
C ALA A 203 9.87 -24.91 13.01
N ARG A 204 10.53 -25.11 11.85
CA ARG A 204 11.50 -26.19 11.68
C ARG A 204 12.65 -26.03 12.67
N ASP A 205 13.25 -24.85 12.73
CA ASP A 205 14.45 -24.60 13.53
C ASP A 205 14.16 -24.58 15.04
N SER A 206 12.94 -24.19 15.42
CA SER A 206 12.44 -24.34 16.79
C SER A 206 12.06 -25.79 17.16
N GLY A 207 12.13 -26.74 16.23
CA GLY A 207 11.76 -28.14 16.46
C GLY A 207 10.25 -28.40 16.47
N GLU A 208 9.43 -27.43 16.06
CA GLU A 208 7.97 -27.52 15.96
C GLU A 208 7.53 -28.23 14.66
N VAL A 209 7.88 -29.51 14.54
CA VAL A 209 7.71 -30.30 13.30
C VAL A 209 6.30 -30.24 12.73
N SER A 210 5.26 -30.39 13.56
CA SER A 210 3.86 -30.34 13.11
C SER A 210 3.48 -28.98 12.53
N GLN A 211 3.97 -27.89 13.14
CA GLN A 211 3.70 -26.53 12.68
C GLN A 211 4.48 -26.22 11.39
N ALA A 212 5.73 -26.70 11.28
CA ALA A 212 6.50 -26.61 10.05
C ALA A 212 5.79 -27.34 8.89
N GLN A 213 5.31 -28.56 9.13
CA GLN A 213 4.56 -29.34 8.14
C GLN A 213 3.25 -28.67 7.73
N PHE A 214 2.50 -28.13 8.70
CA PHE A 214 1.29 -27.35 8.43
C PHE A 214 1.60 -26.16 7.52
N SER A 215 2.62 -25.39 7.85
CA SER A 215 3.02 -24.18 7.11
C SER A 215 3.51 -24.53 5.71
N ALA A 216 4.27 -25.61 5.55
CA ALA A 216 4.67 -26.13 4.24
C ALA A 216 3.46 -26.49 3.35
N ASN A 217 2.40 -27.05 3.95
CA ASN A 217 1.15 -27.32 3.24
C ASN A 217 0.42 -26.03 2.88
N GLN A 218 0.46 -25.01 3.73
CA GLN A 218 -0.11 -23.69 3.43
C GLN A 218 0.61 -23.01 2.27
N VAL A 219 1.95 -23.12 2.18
CA VAL A 219 2.71 -22.68 0.98
C VAL A 219 2.17 -23.37 -0.27
N ARG A 220 2.07 -24.71 -0.28
CA ARG A 220 1.54 -25.44 -1.45
C ARG A 220 0.11 -25.05 -1.79
N GLN A 221 -0.73 -24.83 -0.78
CA GLN A 221 -2.10 -24.36 -0.99
C GLN A 221 -2.17 -22.94 -1.55
N ALA A 222 -1.26 -22.06 -1.13
CA ALA A 222 -1.18 -20.70 -1.64
C ALA A 222 -1.01 -20.72 -3.17
N PHE A 223 0.02 -21.42 -3.65
CA PHE A 223 0.29 -21.64 -5.07
C PHE A 223 -0.88 -22.31 -5.80
N ALA A 224 -1.47 -23.36 -5.22
CA ALA A 224 -2.54 -24.10 -5.88
C ALA A 224 -3.86 -23.31 -6.01
N LYS A 225 -4.16 -22.44 -5.03
CA LYS A 225 -5.43 -21.69 -4.99
C LYS A 225 -5.33 -20.32 -5.67
N GLN A 226 -4.13 -19.82 -5.95
CA GLN A 226 -3.90 -18.45 -6.43
C GLN A 226 -2.98 -18.41 -7.66
N PRO A 227 -3.35 -19.06 -8.77
CA PRO A 227 -2.51 -19.07 -9.97
C PRO A 227 -2.30 -17.69 -10.58
N THR A 228 -3.18 -16.71 -10.29
CA THR A 228 -3.01 -15.31 -10.72
C THR A 228 -1.86 -14.61 -9.97
N ILE A 229 -1.73 -14.84 -8.66
CA ILE A 229 -0.67 -14.26 -7.82
C ILE A 229 0.63 -15.05 -7.94
N TYR A 230 0.54 -16.38 -8.10
CA TYR A 230 1.69 -17.27 -8.27
C TYR A 230 1.68 -17.90 -9.68
N PRO A 231 2.06 -17.15 -10.73
CA PRO A 231 2.16 -17.68 -12.09
C PRO A 231 3.39 -18.58 -12.29
N PHE A 232 4.19 -18.79 -11.25
CA PHE A 232 5.41 -19.63 -11.24
C PHE A 232 5.22 -20.89 -10.38
N LYS A 233 6.14 -21.84 -10.54
CA LYS A 233 6.11 -23.11 -9.80
C LYS A 233 6.49 -22.91 -8.34
N VAL A 234 5.97 -23.77 -7.47
CA VAL A 234 6.45 -23.87 -6.08
C VAL A 234 7.98 -24.09 -6.09
N PRO A 235 8.77 -23.25 -5.39
CA PRO A 235 10.21 -23.40 -5.33
C PRO A 235 10.65 -24.79 -4.88
N ALA A 236 11.63 -25.36 -5.56
CA ALA A 236 12.19 -26.66 -5.25
C ALA A 236 12.81 -26.70 -3.84
N THR A 237 13.25 -25.54 -3.33
CA THR A 237 13.77 -25.39 -1.98
C THR A 237 12.75 -25.76 -0.90
N VAL A 238 11.44 -25.52 -1.09
CA VAL A 238 10.41 -25.68 -0.04
C VAL A 238 10.41 -27.08 0.59
N ALA A 239 10.57 -28.13 -0.21
CA ALA A 239 10.60 -29.49 0.31
C ALA A 239 11.85 -29.79 1.14
N LYS A 240 13.00 -29.22 0.75
CA LYS A 240 14.27 -29.36 1.48
C LYS A 240 14.32 -28.45 2.71
N ASP A 241 13.72 -27.28 2.62
CA ASP A 241 13.60 -26.31 3.71
C ASP A 241 12.71 -26.80 4.84
N LEU A 242 11.87 -27.83 4.62
CA LEU A 242 11.12 -28.49 5.69
C LEU A 242 11.98 -29.52 6.45
N SER A 243 13.04 -30.03 5.82
CA SER A 243 13.86 -31.11 6.39
C SER A 243 14.98 -30.58 7.27
N VAL A 244 15.26 -31.28 8.37
CA VAL A 244 16.44 -31.05 9.21
C VAL A 244 17.54 -32.01 8.78
N PRO A 245 18.72 -31.54 8.34
CA PRO A 245 19.80 -32.41 7.90
C PRO A 245 20.33 -33.31 9.03
N THR A 246 20.69 -34.55 8.71
CA THR A 246 21.17 -35.56 9.69
C THR A 246 22.69 -35.65 9.82
N ASP A 247 23.43 -35.07 8.88
CA ASP A 247 24.86 -35.34 8.68
C ASP A 247 25.77 -34.28 9.34
N GLY A 248 25.35 -33.73 10.49
CA GLY A 248 26.08 -32.64 11.16
C GLY A 248 26.10 -31.32 10.37
N LYS A 249 25.20 -31.18 9.38
CA LYS A 249 24.96 -29.96 8.61
C LYS A 249 23.73 -29.22 9.15
N VAL A 250 23.64 -27.95 8.83
CA VAL A 250 22.49 -27.09 9.13
C VAL A 250 21.86 -26.66 7.80
N ARG A 251 20.52 -26.65 7.76
CA ARG A 251 19.78 -26.11 6.62
C ARG A 251 19.79 -24.59 6.74
N VAL A 252 20.42 -23.93 5.79
CA VAL A 252 20.51 -22.47 5.71
C VAL A 252 19.60 -21.99 4.60
N ASN A 253 18.91 -20.89 4.85
CA ASN A 253 17.97 -20.26 3.94
C ASN A 253 18.44 -18.85 3.60
N LEU A 254 18.17 -18.42 2.37
CA LEU A 254 18.37 -17.04 1.96
C LEU A 254 17.06 -16.56 1.33
N VAL A 255 16.55 -15.44 1.85
CA VAL A 255 15.47 -14.68 1.24
C VAL A 255 16.05 -13.45 0.57
N ALA A 256 15.56 -13.12 -0.63
CA ALA A 256 15.94 -11.89 -1.30
C ALA A 256 14.73 -11.08 -1.73
N PHE A 257 14.82 -9.77 -1.56
CA PHE A 257 13.81 -8.82 -2.01
C PHE A 257 14.31 -8.05 -3.23
N THR A 258 13.46 -7.91 -4.25
CA THR A 258 13.82 -7.22 -5.48
C THR A 258 12.76 -6.22 -5.91
N GLY A 259 13.19 -5.18 -6.61
CA GLY A 259 12.30 -4.14 -7.14
C GLY A 259 11.58 -3.37 -6.05
N LEU A 260 10.52 -2.67 -6.46
CA LEU A 260 9.67 -1.89 -5.60
C LEU A 260 8.22 -2.08 -6.02
N ALA A 261 7.33 -2.20 -5.04
CA ALA A 261 5.91 -2.41 -5.23
C ALA A 261 5.27 -1.32 -6.13
N PRO A 262 4.08 -1.60 -6.69
CA PRO A 262 3.32 -0.66 -7.51
C PRO A 262 3.08 0.68 -6.80
N PHE A 263 2.71 1.71 -7.56
CA PHE A 263 2.27 2.99 -7.01
C PHE A 263 0.85 3.31 -7.48
N LYS A 264 0.20 4.31 -6.85
CA LYS A 264 -1.11 4.77 -7.27
C LYS A 264 -1.02 6.05 -8.10
N GLU A 265 -1.89 6.15 -9.09
CA GLU A 265 -2.16 7.37 -9.84
C GLU A 265 -3.66 7.68 -9.83
N GLU A 266 -4.02 8.94 -10.08
CA GLU A 266 -5.41 9.36 -10.21
C GLU A 266 -5.87 9.20 -11.66
N VAL A 267 -6.96 8.45 -11.85
CA VAL A 267 -7.69 8.37 -13.11
C VAL A 267 -9.01 9.12 -12.96
N VAL A 268 -9.27 10.03 -13.90
CA VAL A 268 -10.49 10.86 -13.89
C VAL A 268 -11.45 10.38 -14.97
N GLU A 269 -12.62 9.94 -14.53
CA GLU A 269 -13.77 9.65 -15.39
C GLU A 269 -14.81 10.76 -15.31
N ARG A 270 -15.51 11.01 -16.41
CA ARG A 270 -16.57 12.03 -16.49
C ARG A 270 -17.86 11.39 -17.00
N PHE A 271 -18.87 11.37 -16.15
CA PHE A 271 -20.19 10.82 -16.44
C PHE A 271 -21.15 11.95 -16.81
N TRP A 272 -21.59 11.99 -18.07
CA TRP A 272 -22.50 13.02 -18.56
C TRP A 272 -23.94 12.70 -18.17
N LEU A 273 -24.55 13.57 -17.36
CA LEU A 273 -25.97 13.48 -16.97
C LEU A 273 -26.88 14.20 -17.98
N SER A 274 -26.34 15.20 -18.68
CA SER A 274 -26.98 15.91 -19.79
C SER A 274 -25.91 16.49 -20.72
N PRO A 275 -26.26 17.03 -21.90
CA PRO A 275 -25.30 17.66 -22.80
C PRO A 275 -24.50 18.83 -22.18
N ALA A 276 -24.99 19.40 -21.07
CA ALA A 276 -24.36 20.53 -20.39
C ALA A 276 -23.87 20.19 -18.96
N ASN A 277 -24.20 19.01 -18.43
CA ASN A 277 -23.92 18.62 -17.05
C ASN A 277 -23.21 17.27 -17.00
N TYR A 278 -22.07 17.22 -16.30
CA TYR A 278 -21.36 15.99 -16.00
C TYR A 278 -20.96 15.90 -14.53
N VAL A 279 -20.74 14.67 -14.08
CA VAL A 279 -20.14 14.33 -12.79
C VAL A 279 -18.71 13.87 -13.04
N LYS A 280 -17.74 14.52 -12.38
CA LYS A 280 -16.35 14.07 -12.34
C LYS A 280 -16.20 13.03 -11.24
N ILE A 281 -15.58 11.91 -11.56
CA ILE A 281 -15.23 10.85 -10.63
C ILE A 281 -13.73 10.64 -10.75
N ALA A 282 -13.01 10.89 -9.66
CA ALA A 282 -11.57 10.63 -9.56
C ALA A 282 -11.37 9.33 -8.77
N LEU A 283 -10.73 8.35 -9.38
CA LEU A 283 -10.48 7.03 -8.79
C LEU A 283 -8.98 6.74 -8.78
N PRO A 284 -8.47 6.09 -7.72
CA PRO A 284 -7.11 5.60 -7.75
C PRO A 284 -7.00 4.44 -8.75
N SER A 285 -5.87 4.38 -9.45
CA SER A 285 -5.45 3.24 -10.25
C SER A 285 -4.06 2.81 -9.81
N MET A 286 -3.79 1.51 -9.77
CA MET A 286 -2.49 0.96 -9.39
C MET A 286 -1.64 0.72 -10.63
N VAL A 287 -0.41 1.21 -10.63
CA VAL A 287 0.54 1.13 -11.74
C VAL A 287 1.72 0.26 -11.34
N GLU A 288 1.91 -0.83 -12.08
CA GLU A 288 2.99 -1.79 -11.86
C GLU A 288 4.39 -1.19 -12.05
N ARG A 289 5.35 -1.75 -11.34
CA ARG A 289 6.78 -1.42 -11.43
C ARG A 289 7.63 -2.70 -11.44
N PRO A 290 7.47 -3.55 -12.45
CA PRO A 290 8.06 -4.88 -12.44
C PRO A 290 9.58 -4.82 -12.33
N THR A 291 10.14 -5.67 -11.47
CA THR A 291 11.59 -5.84 -11.34
C THR A 291 12.19 -6.33 -12.65
N SER A 292 13.42 -5.85 -12.90
CA SER A 292 14.23 -6.35 -14.02
C SER A 292 14.94 -7.67 -13.71
N VAL A 293 14.95 -8.10 -12.44
CA VAL A 293 15.58 -9.35 -11.99
C VAL A 293 14.82 -10.56 -12.52
N ALA A 294 15.55 -11.48 -13.14
CA ALA A 294 15.03 -12.75 -13.67
C ALA A 294 15.63 -13.98 -12.99
N SER A 295 16.84 -13.87 -12.44
CA SER A 295 17.48 -14.95 -11.68
C SER A 295 18.43 -14.39 -10.62
N ILE A 296 18.57 -15.13 -9.52
CA ILE A 296 19.49 -14.81 -8.43
C ILE A 296 20.36 -16.04 -8.15
N ASP A 297 21.66 -15.89 -8.37
CA ASP A 297 22.66 -16.92 -8.09
C ASP A 297 23.40 -16.58 -6.79
N VAL A 298 23.61 -17.57 -5.93
CA VAL A 298 24.40 -17.40 -4.71
C VAL A 298 25.64 -18.28 -4.79
N ARG A 299 26.81 -17.69 -4.50
CA ARG A 299 28.08 -18.40 -4.38
C ARG A 299 28.68 -18.16 -2.99
N LEU A 300 28.99 -19.24 -2.30
CA LEU A 300 29.62 -19.19 -0.98
C LEU A 300 31.14 -19.25 -1.06
N SER A 301 31.81 -18.82 0.01
CA SER A 301 33.27 -18.80 0.16
C SER A 301 33.92 -20.19 0.05
N ASP A 302 33.20 -21.26 0.39
CA ASP A 302 33.63 -22.66 0.24
C ASP A 302 33.47 -23.21 -1.20
N GLY A 303 32.92 -22.39 -2.11
CA GLY A 303 32.65 -22.76 -3.50
C GLY A 303 31.26 -23.34 -3.75
N THR A 304 30.45 -23.56 -2.72
CA THR A 304 29.07 -24.03 -2.84
C THR A 304 28.22 -23.01 -3.60
N ARG A 305 27.27 -23.51 -4.41
CA ARG A 305 26.37 -22.68 -5.21
C ARG A 305 24.93 -23.16 -5.11
N PHE A 306 24.01 -22.20 -5.07
CA PHE A 306 22.57 -22.45 -5.19
C PHE A 306 21.89 -21.24 -5.83
N VAL A 307 20.64 -21.40 -6.23
CA VAL A 307 19.83 -20.34 -6.84
C VAL A 307 18.65 -20.00 -5.93
N LEU A 308 18.15 -18.78 -6.03
CA LEU A 308 16.87 -18.42 -5.45
C LEU A 308 15.78 -18.50 -6.50
N GLU A 309 14.62 -18.98 -6.09
CA GLU A 309 13.42 -19.08 -6.93
C GLU A 309 12.36 -18.10 -6.41
N PRO A 310 11.48 -17.56 -7.27
CA PRO A 310 10.40 -16.68 -6.83
C PRO A 310 9.52 -17.36 -5.78
N MET A 311 9.34 -16.70 -4.64
CA MET A 311 8.49 -17.18 -3.55
C MET A 311 7.16 -16.42 -3.52
N GLU A 312 7.21 -15.10 -3.73
CA GLU A 312 6.02 -14.23 -3.64
C GLU A 312 6.14 -13.06 -4.60
N ASP A 313 5.04 -12.78 -5.30
CA ASP A 313 4.84 -11.57 -6.10
C ASP A 313 4.06 -10.56 -5.25
N ILE A 314 4.79 -9.73 -4.51
CA ILE A 314 4.22 -8.77 -3.56
C ILE A 314 3.44 -7.70 -4.33
N ALA A 315 3.90 -7.33 -5.52
CA ALA A 315 3.20 -6.40 -6.40
C ALA A 315 1.85 -6.93 -6.86
N MET A 316 1.76 -8.21 -7.25
CA MET A 316 0.49 -8.84 -7.62
C MET A 316 -0.44 -8.99 -6.40
N VAL A 317 0.10 -9.29 -5.21
CA VAL A 317 -0.70 -9.23 -3.97
C VAL A 317 -1.24 -7.83 -3.71
N ALA A 318 -0.42 -6.80 -3.89
CA ALA A 318 -0.86 -5.40 -3.76
C ALA A 318 -1.98 -5.06 -4.75
N GLN A 319 -1.87 -5.52 -6.01
CA GLN A 319 -2.89 -5.32 -7.03
C GLN A 319 -4.20 -6.04 -6.72
N GLU A 320 -4.15 -7.30 -6.31
CA GLU A 320 -5.35 -8.04 -5.95
C GLU A 320 -6.02 -7.46 -4.69
N ALA A 321 -5.24 -7.07 -3.68
CA ALA A 321 -5.75 -6.35 -2.52
C ALA A 321 -6.39 -5.02 -2.92
N PHE A 322 -5.74 -4.27 -3.82
CA PHE A 322 -6.28 -3.01 -4.33
C PHE A 322 -7.55 -3.21 -5.17
N ARG A 323 -7.65 -4.28 -5.96
CA ARG A 323 -8.85 -4.61 -6.76
C ARG A 323 -10.07 -4.81 -5.86
N LEU A 324 -9.89 -5.46 -4.71
CA LEU A 324 -10.93 -5.60 -3.68
C LEU A 324 -11.35 -4.22 -3.12
N LYS A 325 -10.37 -3.41 -2.71
CA LYS A 325 -10.61 -2.05 -2.17
C LYS A 325 -11.25 -1.11 -3.18
N ARG A 326 -10.86 -1.23 -4.46
CA ARG A 326 -11.31 -0.37 -5.55
C ARG A 326 -12.82 -0.45 -5.75
N SER A 327 -13.41 -1.65 -5.69
CA SER A 327 -14.87 -1.82 -5.83
C SER A 327 -15.65 -1.05 -4.75
N TYR A 328 -15.13 -1.06 -3.52
CA TYR A 328 -15.66 -0.26 -2.41
C TYR A 328 -15.48 1.25 -2.64
N ILE A 329 -14.27 1.69 -3.05
CA ILE A 329 -13.96 3.11 -3.33
C ILE A 329 -14.83 3.65 -4.48
N GLU A 330 -15.03 2.87 -5.54
CA GLU A 330 -15.87 3.21 -6.69
C GLU A 330 -17.30 3.44 -6.26
N SER A 331 -17.90 2.47 -5.56
CA SER A 331 -19.28 2.57 -5.08
C SER A 331 -19.49 3.78 -4.17
N LYS A 332 -18.58 3.98 -3.21
CA LYS A 332 -18.59 5.13 -2.30
C LYS A 332 -18.48 6.45 -3.05
N THR A 333 -17.60 6.54 -4.04
CA THR A 333 -17.36 7.77 -4.81
C THR A 333 -18.53 8.08 -5.74
N VAL A 334 -19.09 7.09 -6.43
CA VAL A 334 -20.30 7.28 -7.26
C VAL A 334 -21.45 7.83 -6.43
N ILE A 335 -21.75 7.22 -5.28
CA ILE A 335 -22.83 7.67 -4.39
C ILE A 335 -22.55 9.09 -3.89
N ARG A 336 -21.33 9.36 -3.43
CA ARG A 336 -20.89 10.68 -2.94
C ARG A 336 -21.03 11.75 -4.02
N SER A 337 -20.56 11.48 -5.24
CA SER A 337 -20.63 12.41 -6.35
C SER A 337 -22.08 12.65 -6.79
N LEU A 338 -22.93 11.60 -6.80
CA LEU A 338 -24.36 11.75 -7.07
C LEU A 338 -25.05 12.61 -6.00
N LEU A 339 -24.82 12.34 -4.72
CA LEU A 339 -25.37 13.13 -3.60
C LEU A 339 -24.88 14.59 -3.60
N LYS A 340 -23.61 14.83 -3.98
CA LYS A 340 -23.12 16.20 -4.18
C LYS A 340 -23.82 16.89 -5.35
N SER A 341 -24.12 16.15 -6.43
CA SER A 341 -24.82 16.67 -7.62
C SER A 341 -26.33 16.86 -7.42
N THR A 342 -26.97 16.13 -6.51
CA THR A 342 -28.39 16.27 -6.16
C THR A 342 -28.63 17.12 -4.91
N GLY A 343 -27.62 17.29 -4.05
CA GLY A 343 -27.61 18.25 -2.94
C GLY A 343 -27.71 19.71 -3.41
N THR A 344 -27.39 19.99 -4.67
CA THR A 344 -27.72 21.25 -5.35
C THR A 344 -29.18 21.32 -5.84
N ALA A 345 -29.89 20.19 -5.99
CA ALA A 345 -31.29 20.16 -6.41
C ALA A 345 -32.30 20.37 -5.25
N VAL A 346 -31.87 20.25 -3.98
CA VAL A 346 -32.68 20.73 -2.83
C VAL A 346 -32.66 22.26 -2.74
N ILE A 347 -31.71 22.90 -3.43
CA ILE A 347 -31.75 24.35 -3.67
C ILE A 347 -32.72 24.69 -4.80
N ASP A 348 -32.90 23.88 -5.84
CA ASP A 348 -33.91 24.16 -6.88
C ASP A 348 -35.33 24.19 -6.30
N ALA A 349 -35.66 23.24 -5.42
CA ALA A 349 -36.94 23.25 -4.70
C ALA A 349 -37.10 24.43 -3.73
N THR A 350 -36.03 25.11 -3.31
CA THR A 350 -36.09 26.33 -2.49
C THR A 350 -35.87 27.62 -3.31
N THR A 351 -35.28 27.55 -4.49
CA THR A 351 -35.04 28.67 -5.40
C THR A 351 -36.28 28.97 -6.23
N ASP A 352 -37.04 27.95 -6.64
CA ASP A 352 -38.37 28.13 -7.22
C ASP A 352 -39.36 28.71 -6.20
N VAL A 353 -39.21 28.37 -4.91
CA VAL A 353 -40.05 28.88 -3.81
C VAL A 353 -39.63 30.27 -3.31
N MET A 354 -38.34 30.61 -3.39
CA MET A 354 -37.83 31.94 -3.04
C MET A 354 -37.99 32.96 -4.18
N SER A 355 -37.89 32.52 -5.44
CA SER A 355 -38.12 33.38 -6.61
C SER A 355 -39.58 33.79 -6.77
N SER A 356 -40.53 32.96 -6.33
CA SER A 356 -41.96 33.29 -6.35
C SER A 356 -42.39 34.33 -5.30
N ASN A 357 -41.52 34.67 -4.33
CA ASN A 357 -41.82 35.56 -3.20
C ASN A 357 -40.99 36.85 -3.18
N ALA A 358 -40.20 37.14 -4.22
CA ALA A 358 -39.38 38.36 -4.29
C ALA A 358 -40.23 39.56 -4.74
N GLU A 359 -40.46 40.53 -3.86
CA GLU A 359 -41.30 41.71 -4.15
C GLU A 359 -40.51 42.84 -4.84
N THR A 360 -39.18 42.80 -4.84
CA THR A 360 -38.33 43.88 -5.37
C THR A 360 -37.35 43.46 -6.46
N ARG A 361 -37.07 44.37 -7.41
CA ARG A 361 -36.10 44.19 -8.51
C ARG A 361 -34.65 43.97 -8.05
N GLU A 362 -34.32 44.38 -6.83
CA GLU A 362 -32.98 44.25 -6.23
C GLU A 362 -32.78 42.85 -5.62
N GLU A 363 -33.82 42.26 -5.03
CA GLU A 363 -33.86 40.84 -4.63
C GLU A 363 -33.85 39.90 -5.82
N ALA A 364 -34.57 40.21 -6.91
CA ALA A 364 -34.53 39.42 -8.13
C ALA A 364 -33.12 39.36 -8.75
N ASN A 365 -32.40 40.48 -8.75
CA ASN A 365 -31.02 40.54 -9.25
C ASN A 365 -30.01 39.88 -8.31
N SER A 366 -30.22 39.91 -6.99
CA SER A 366 -29.36 39.20 -6.04
C SER A 366 -29.60 37.69 -6.10
N ILE A 367 -30.85 37.23 -6.20
CA ILE A 367 -31.23 35.81 -6.42
C ILE A 367 -30.69 35.31 -7.76
N GLN A 368 -30.75 36.11 -8.83
CA GLN A 368 -30.17 35.76 -10.12
C GLN A 368 -28.64 35.75 -10.09
N PHE A 369 -28.01 36.64 -9.32
CA PHE A 369 -26.56 36.63 -9.09
C PHE A 369 -26.13 35.42 -8.26
N TYR A 370 -26.85 35.05 -7.19
CA TYR A 370 -26.61 33.82 -6.44
C TYR A 370 -26.88 32.60 -7.30
N GLY A 371 -27.95 32.54 -8.09
CA GLY A 371 -28.24 31.45 -9.03
C GLY A 371 -27.19 31.31 -10.14
N THR A 372 -26.67 32.42 -10.65
CA THR A 372 -25.56 32.42 -11.63
C THR A 372 -24.25 32.02 -10.96
N LEU A 373 -23.98 32.53 -9.76
CA LEU A 373 -22.83 32.15 -8.93
C LEU A 373 -22.91 30.68 -8.48
N LEU A 374 -24.10 30.12 -8.29
CA LEU A 374 -24.40 28.70 -7.97
C LEU A 374 -24.30 27.80 -9.22
N SER A 375 -24.73 28.27 -10.39
CA SER A 375 -24.51 27.55 -11.66
C SER A 375 -23.04 27.56 -12.09
N PHE A 376 -22.30 28.62 -11.72
CA PHE A 376 -20.86 28.72 -11.88
C PHE A 376 -20.12 27.93 -10.79
N ALA A 377 -20.64 27.94 -9.55
CA ALA A 377 -20.12 27.14 -8.44
C ALA A 377 -20.34 25.65 -8.69
N SER A 378 -21.49 25.18 -9.19
CA SER A 378 -21.66 23.76 -9.57
C SER A 378 -20.69 23.34 -10.69
N ARG A 379 -20.37 24.24 -11.63
CA ARG A 379 -19.34 24.00 -12.67
C ARG A 379 -17.90 24.04 -12.14
N ILE A 380 -17.60 24.81 -11.10
CA ILE A 380 -16.25 24.97 -10.52
C ILE A 380 -15.99 24.02 -9.33
N PHE A 381 -16.99 23.72 -8.53
CA PHE A 381 -16.90 22.80 -7.37
C PHE A 381 -16.81 21.33 -7.79
N ASN A 382 -17.30 20.97 -8.99
CA ASN A 382 -17.13 19.62 -9.53
C ASN A 382 -15.68 19.33 -9.96
N GLU A 383 -14.87 20.33 -10.28
CA GLU A 383 -13.49 20.10 -10.73
C GLU A 383 -12.49 20.00 -9.57
N ALA A 384 -12.75 20.71 -8.45
CA ALA A 384 -11.81 20.86 -7.33
C ALA A 384 -12.08 19.96 -6.11
N SER A 385 -13.29 19.42 -5.93
CA SER A 385 -13.67 18.71 -4.68
C SER A 385 -13.52 17.19 -4.72
N GLU A 386 -13.15 16.63 -5.87
CA GLU A 386 -12.95 15.19 -6.11
C GLU A 386 -11.50 14.95 -6.53
N GLN A 387 -10.73 14.36 -5.61
CA GLN A 387 -9.38 13.85 -5.85
C GLN A 387 -9.29 12.45 -5.26
N ALA A 388 -8.62 11.55 -5.95
CA ALA A 388 -8.38 10.20 -5.46
C ALA A 388 -7.30 10.20 -4.37
N ASP A 389 -7.44 9.31 -3.40
CA ASP A 389 -6.35 9.01 -2.47
C ASP A 389 -5.32 8.13 -3.17
N VAL A 390 -4.22 8.75 -3.57
CA VAL A 390 -3.08 8.11 -4.24
C VAL A 390 -1.92 7.83 -3.28
N ARG A 391 -2.14 8.00 -1.97
CA ARG A 391 -1.11 7.70 -0.96
C ARG A 391 -0.86 6.19 -0.91
N LEU A 392 0.41 5.85 -0.81
CA LEU A 392 0.94 4.49 -0.75
C LEU A 392 2.39 4.53 -0.26
N SER A 393 2.82 3.52 0.50
CA SER A 393 4.22 3.33 0.89
C SER A 393 5.10 3.09 -0.33
N HIS A 394 6.28 3.69 -0.31
CA HIS A 394 7.15 3.80 -1.49
C HIS A 394 8.19 2.69 -1.57
N PHE A 395 8.44 1.99 -0.46
CA PHE A 395 9.62 1.14 -0.29
C PHE A 395 9.32 -0.34 -0.03
N TYR A 396 8.06 -0.79 -0.16
CA TYR A 396 7.81 -2.24 -0.22
C TYR A 396 8.45 -2.82 -1.48
N PRO A 397 8.97 -4.06 -1.45
CA PRO A 397 9.56 -4.68 -2.61
C PRO A 397 8.50 -5.19 -3.60
N ASP A 398 8.92 -5.43 -4.84
CA ASP A 398 8.09 -6.00 -5.90
C ASP A 398 7.95 -7.51 -5.76
N MET A 399 9.07 -8.19 -5.51
CA MET A 399 9.16 -9.66 -5.46
C MET A 399 9.99 -10.11 -4.26
N ALA A 400 9.64 -11.28 -3.73
CA ALA A 400 10.46 -12.03 -2.79
C ALA A 400 10.90 -13.37 -3.41
N TRP A 401 12.15 -13.73 -3.17
CA TRP A 401 12.81 -14.93 -3.67
C TRP A 401 13.34 -15.74 -2.50
N ALA A 402 13.35 -17.06 -2.64
CA ALA A 402 13.85 -17.93 -1.58
C ALA A 402 14.70 -19.07 -2.15
N GLY A 403 15.70 -19.45 -1.37
CA GLY A 403 16.55 -20.60 -1.63
C GLY A 403 17.15 -21.13 -0.34
N GLY A 404 17.85 -22.25 -0.43
CA GLY A 404 18.54 -22.80 0.72
C GLY A 404 19.49 -23.94 0.37
N VAL A 405 20.43 -24.17 1.28
CA VAL A 405 21.52 -25.13 1.13
C VAL A 405 21.90 -25.73 2.48
N ASP A 406 22.41 -26.96 2.46
CA ASP A 406 22.84 -27.66 3.67
C ASP A 406 24.35 -27.44 3.84
N LEU A 407 24.74 -26.77 4.92
CA LEU A 407 26.13 -26.37 5.17
C LEU A 407 26.66 -26.99 6.46
N PRO A 408 27.95 -27.39 6.50
CA PRO A 408 28.65 -27.62 7.75
C PRO A 408 28.59 -26.39 8.66
N VAL A 409 28.75 -26.61 9.97
CA VAL A 409 28.92 -25.53 10.95
C VAL A 409 30.19 -24.75 10.62
N GLY A 410 30.09 -23.42 10.61
CA GLY A 410 31.19 -22.54 10.25
C GLY A 410 30.73 -21.12 9.92
N THR A 411 31.66 -20.30 9.46
CA THR A 411 31.39 -18.93 9.01
C THR A 411 31.62 -18.85 7.51
N TYR A 412 30.67 -18.25 6.80
CA TYR A 412 30.66 -18.18 5.34
C TYR A 412 30.53 -16.72 4.90
N ASP A 413 31.04 -16.43 3.69
CA ASP A 413 30.68 -15.23 2.96
C ASP A 413 29.86 -15.66 1.74
N ALA A 414 28.84 -14.88 1.38
CA ALA A 414 27.99 -15.15 0.24
C ALA A 414 28.08 -14.00 -0.77
N HIS A 415 28.36 -14.33 -2.03
CA HIS A 415 28.27 -13.44 -3.17
C HIS A 415 26.95 -13.72 -3.90
N VAL A 416 26.02 -12.77 -3.83
CA VAL A 416 24.69 -12.83 -4.42
C VAL A 416 24.69 -12.02 -5.71
N VAL A 417 24.32 -12.66 -6.82
CA VAL A 417 24.36 -12.07 -8.16
C VAL A 417 22.97 -12.05 -8.77
N TYR A 418 22.51 -10.86 -9.12
CA TYR A 418 21.20 -10.61 -9.72
C TYR A 418 21.35 -10.38 -11.22
N ARG A 419 20.57 -11.11 -12.02
CA ARG A 419 20.63 -11.04 -13.49
C ARG A 419 19.29 -10.68 -14.08
N ASP A 420 19.32 -9.91 -15.17
CA ASP A 420 18.13 -9.68 -16.00
C ASP A 420 17.84 -10.87 -16.93
N ARG A 421 16.73 -10.80 -17.69
CA ARG A 421 16.32 -11.87 -18.63
C ARG A 421 17.34 -12.17 -19.74
N SER A 422 18.31 -11.27 -19.99
CA SER A 422 19.40 -11.50 -20.95
C SER A 422 20.61 -12.20 -20.33
N GLY A 423 20.59 -12.44 -19.01
CA GLY A 423 21.70 -13.01 -18.24
C GLY A 423 22.75 -11.98 -17.80
N ARG A 424 22.54 -10.69 -18.11
CA ARG A 424 23.41 -9.59 -17.70
C ARG A 424 23.25 -9.34 -16.21
N ILE A 425 24.37 -9.17 -15.51
CA ILE A 425 24.39 -8.81 -14.09
C ILE A 425 23.92 -7.36 -13.96
N ILE A 426 22.90 -7.14 -13.13
CA ILE A 426 22.33 -5.83 -12.86
C ILE A 426 22.61 -5.35 -11.43
N HIS A 427 22.89 -6.28 -10.51
CA HIS A 427 23.28 -5.97 -9.14
C HIS A 427 24.07 -7.14 -8.54
N GLU A 428 24.94 -6.83 -7.58
CA GLU A 428 25.70 -7.81 -6.81
C GLU A 428 25.75 -7.36 -5.35
N GLN A 429 25.63 -8.31 -4.42
CA GLN A 429 25.75 -8.05 -3.00
C GLN A 429 26.69 -9.08 -2.36
N ASN A 430 27.60 -8.60 -1.50
CA ASN A 430 28.43 -9.47 -0.66
C ASN A 430 27.89 -9.44 0.76
N LEU A 431 27.54 -10.61 1.27
CA LEU A 431 27.17 -10.84 2.66
C LEU A 431 28.36 -11.48 3.35
N THR A 432 28.85 -10.90 4.44
CA THR A 432 30.07 -11.35 5.11
C THR A 432 29.80 -11.82 6.53
N GLY A 433 30.58 -12.80 7.00
CA GLY A 433 30.51 -13.23 8.40
C GLY A 433 29.21 -13.96 8.74
N LEU A 434 28.65 -14.69 7.78
CA LEU A 434 27.42 -15.45 7.95
C LEU A 434 27.68 -16.70 8.80
N GLU A 435 27.19 -16.69 10.03
CA GLU A 435 27.37 -17.81 10.95
C GLU A 435 26.36 -18.94 10.70
N VAL A 436 26.87 -20.16 10.61
CA VAL A 436 26.09 -21.39 10.53
C VAL A 436 26.41 -22.20 11.78
N ALA A 437 25.42 -22.31 12.67
CA ALA A 437 25.56 -23.04 13.93
C ALA A 437 24.28 -23.83 14.24
N PRO A 438 24.37 -24.95 14.98
CA PRO A 438 23.18 -25.66 15.42
C PRO A 438 22.32 -24.77 16.32
N GLY A 439 21.01 -24.72 16.06
CA GLY A 439 20.09 -23.86 16.81
C GLY A 439 20.11 -22.38 16.41
N ASN A 440 21.01 -21.96 15.51
CA ASN A 440 20.84 -20.71 14.79
C ASN A 440 19.88 -20.95 13.62
N LEU A 441 18.98 -20.00 13.36
CA LEU A 441 17.96 -20.07 12.31
C LEU A 441 18.58 -20.18 10.91
N GLY A 442 19.80 -19.66 10.72
CA GLY A 442 20.47 -19.72 9.42
C GLY A 442 19.65 -19.08 8.29
N LEU A 443 18.84 -18.07 8.59
CA LEU A 443 18.12 -17.28 7.59
C LEU A 443 18.90 -16.01 7.28
N TRP A 444 19.30 -15.87 6.03
CA TRP A 444 20.03 -14.72 5.51
C TRP A 444 19.15 -13.88 4.60
N GLU A 445 19.50 -12.61 4.46
CA GLU A 445 18.73 -11.67 3.66
C GLU A 445 19.63 -10.93 2.66
N SER A 446 19.08 -10.65 1.48
CA SER A 446 19.74 -9.89 0.41
C SER A 446 18.72 -8.99 -0.28
N VAL A 447 19.09 -7.78 -0.70
CA VAL A 447 18.15 -6.81 -1.28
C VAL A 447 18.74 -6.20 -2.54
N CYS A 448 17.99 -6.27 -3.64
CA CYS A 448 18.30 -5.58 -4.87
C CYS A 448 17.22 -4.51 -5.14
N PRO A 449 17.58 -3.22 -5.25
CA PRO A 449 16.59 -2.16 -5.39
C PRO A 449 16.00 -2.02 -6.81
N LEU A 450 16.33 -2.93 -7.75
CA LEU A 450 16.05 -2.85 -9.20
C LEU A 450 15.09 -3.93 -9.73
#